data_AF-A0A388Q065-F1
#
_entry.id   AF-A0A388Q065-F1
#
_cell.length_a   1.000
_cell.length_b   1.000
_cell.length_c   1.000
_cell.angle_alpha   90.00
_cell.angle_beta   90.00
_cell.angle_gamma   90.00
#
_symmetry.space_group_name_H-M   'P 1'
#
loop_
_entity.id
_entity.type
_entity.pdbx_description
1 polymer ?
#
loop_
_entity_poly.entity_id
_entity_poly.type
_entity_poly.pdbx_seq_one_letter_code
_entity_poly.pdbx_strand_id
1 'polypeptide(L)' 'MGRILRPKADGRGARFYSLVARDTIDQDFAQNRQRFLAEQGYAYRIIDADEILNKN' A
#
# COMPACT_ATOMS: atom_id res chain seq x y z
N MET A 1 1.71 -8.89 8.12
CA MET A 1 1.84 -8.97 6.65
C MET A 1 2.56 -10.22 6.15
N GLY A 2 3.64 -10.67 6.79
CA GLY A 2 4.42 -11.84 6.32
C GLY A 2 3.67 -13.18 6.19
N ARG A 3 2.43 -13.29 6.68
CA ARG A 3 1.58 -14.48 6.48
C ARG A 3 0.69 -14.40 5.23
N ILE A 4 0.39 -13.19 4.74
CA ILE A 4 -0.47 -12.93 3.57
C ILE A 4 0.40 -12.75 2.31
N LEU A 5 1.52 -12.02 2.44
CA LEU A 5 2.47 -11.87 1.35
C LEU A 5 3.30 -13.15 1.21
N ARG A 6 3.08 -13.88 0.11
CA ARG A 6 3.85 -15.06 -0.28
C ARG A 6 4.57 -14.75 -1.59
N PRO A 7 5.78 -15.30 -1.82
CA PRO A 7 6.42 -15.24 -3.13
C PRO A 7 5.45 -15.74 -4.21
N LYS A 8 5.33 -15.00 -5.31
CA LYS A 8 4.57 -15.49 -6.46
C LYS A 8 5.37 -16.57 -7.19
N ALA A 9 4.67 -17.56 -7.75
CA ALA A 9 5.28 -18.67 -8.48
C ALA A 9 6.14 -18.22 -9.68
N ASP A 10 5.86 -17.02 -10.20
CA ASP A 10 6.59 -16.38 -11.31
C ASP A 10 7.78 -15.52 -10.88
N GLY A 11 8.16 -15.56 -9.58
CA GLY A 11 9.28 -14.81 -9.03
C GLY A 11 9.02 -13.31 -8.85
N ARG A 12 7.84 -12.80 -9.20
CA ARG A 12 7.52 -11.38 -8.97
C ARG A 12 7.33 -11.09 -7.49
N GLY A 13 7.72 -9.88 -7.10
CA GLY A 13 7.48 -9.36 -5.76
C GLY A 13 6.00 -9.36 -5.40
N ALA A 14 5.69 -9.76 -4.17
CA ALA A 14 4.35 -9.66 -3.63
C ALA A 14 4.06 -8.19 -3.25
N ARG A 15 2.87 -7.69 -3.59
CA ARG A 15 2.42 -6.33 -3.29
C ARG A 15 1.13 -6.38 -2.51
N PHE A 16 0.95 -5.39 -1.65
CA PHE A 16 -0.29 -5.17 -0.91
C PHE A 16 -0.84 -3.80 -1.25
N TYR A 17 -2.16 -3.73 -1.40
CA TYR A 17 -2.87 -2.49 -1.68
C TYR A 17 -3.90 -2.26 -0.57
N SER A 18 -3.99 -1.01 -0.12
CA SER A 18 -5.07 -0.52 0.72
C SER A 18 -5.74 0.63 -0.02
N LEU A 19 -7.06 0.61 -0.08
CA LEU A 19 -7.84 1.77 -0.49
C LEU A 19 -8.04 2.67 0.73
N VAL A 20 -8.01 3.97 0.51
CA VAL A 20 -8.14 5.01 1.55
C VAL A 20 -9.04 6.09 0.98
N ALA A 21 -10.16 6.38 1.64
CA ALA A 21 -11.00 7.51 1.27
C ALA A 21 -10.31 8.83 1.67
N ARG A 22 -10.32 9.82 0.77
CA ARG A 22 -9.76 11.15 1.06
C ARG A 22 -10.71 11.91 1.99
N ASP A 23 -10.14 12.74 2.86
CA ASP A 23 -10.87 13.61 3.79
C ASP A 23 -11.75 12.84 4.79
N THR A 24 -11.38 11.58 5.07
CA THR A 24 -11.98 10.75 6.10
C THR A 24 -10.93 10.27 7.09
N ILE A 25 -11.39 9.71 8.21
CA ILE A 25 -10.56 9.09 9.24
C ILE A 25 -9.64 7.97 8.69
N ASP A 26 -9.94 7.41 7.52
CA ASP A 26 -9.11 6.38 6.89
C ASP A 26 -7.70 6.91 6.57
N GLN A 27 -7.54 8.21 6.34
CA GLN A 27 -6.23 8.83 6.08
C GLN A 27 -5.31 8.77 7.31
N ASP A 28 -5.85 8.99 8.51
CA ASP A 28 -5.07 8.90 9.75
C ASP A 28 -4.61 7.47 10.00
N PHE A 29 -5.51 6.49 9.79
CA PHE A 29 -5.14 5.08 9.85
C PHE A 29 -4.09 4.72 8.80
N ALA A 30 -4.17 5.27 7.59
CA ALA A 30 -3.20 5.05 6.53
C ALA A 30 -1.82 5.64 6.86
N GLN A 31 -1.75 6.84 7.46
CA GLN A 31 -0.49 7.42 7.93
C GLN A 31 0.16 6.57 9.03
N ASN A 32 -0.62 6.12 10.00
CA ASN A 32 -0.10 5.28 11.07
C ASN A 32 0.42 3.93 10.53
N ARG A 33 -0.29 3.35 9.55
CA ARG A 33 0.15 2.14 8.85
C ARG A 33 1.42 2.38 8.03
N GLN A 34 1.53 3.51 7.34
CA GLN A 34 2.73 3.88 6.59
C GLN A 34 3.95 3.95 7.51
N ARG A 35 3.83 4.65 8.66
CA ARG A 35 4.91 4.74 9.65
C ARG A 35 5.34 3.36 10.14
N PHE A 36 4.37 2.55 10.58
CA PHE A 36 4.63 1.19 11.06
C PHE A 36 5.31 0.31 9.99
N LEU A 37 4.85 0.35 8.74
CA LEU A 37 5.44 -0.45 7.66
C LEU A 37 6.85 0.03 7.30
N ALA A 38 7.08 1.34 7.28
CA ALA A 38 8.39 1.91 7.01
C ALA A 38 9.40 1.54 8.12
N GLU A 39 9.01 1.60 9.39
CA GLU A 39 9.84 1.17 10.53
C GLU A 39 10.23 -0.30 10.45
N GLN A 40 9.36 -1.15 9.90
CA GLN A 40 9.63 -2.57 9.67
C GLN A 40 10.39 -2.84 8.36
N GLY A 41 10.81 -1.78 7.63
CA GLY A 41 11.61 -1.88 6.41
C GLY A 41 10.82 -2.19 5.14
N TYR A 42 9.49 -2.12 5.15
CA TYR A 42 8.69 -2.31 3.95
C TYR A 42 8.65 -1.03 3.11
N ALA A 43 8.84 -1.19 1.80
CA ALA A 43 8.58 -0.11 0.85
C ALA A 43 7.09 0.24 0.83
N TYR A 44 6.78 1.53 0.89
CA TYR A 44 5.41 2.05 0.87
C TYR A 44 5.29 3.16 -0.19
N ARG A 45 4.21 3.13 -0.97
CA ARG A 45 3.91 4.15 -1.97
C ARG A 45 2.44 4.54 -1.87
N ILE A 46 2.18 5.84 -1.84
CA ILE A 46 0.85 6.41 -2.00
C ILE A 46 0.66 6.74 -3.49
N ILE A 47 -0.50 6.40 -4.02
CA ILE A 47 -0.87 6.66 -5.42
C ILE A 47 -2.24 7.32 -5.39
N ASP A 48 -2.38 8.43 -6.11
CA ASP A 48 -3.67 9.10 -6.27
C ASP A 48 -4.55 8.34 -7.24
N ALA A 49 -5.87 8.34 -7.01
CA ALA A 49 -6.81 7.67 -7.91
C ALA A 49 -6.75 8.28 -9.32
N ASP A 50 -6.58 9.59 -9.42
CA ASP A 50 -6.43 10.29 -10.70
C ASP A 50 -5.17 9.85 -11.47
N GLU A 51 -4.07 9.53 -10.78
CA GLU A 51 -2.84 9.01 -11.44
C GLU A 51 -3.09 7.63 -12.07
N ILE A 52 -3.98 6.82 -11.49
CA ILE A 52 -4.32 5.49 -12.02
C ILE A 52 -5.27 5.62 -13.21
N LEU A 53 -6.30 6.44 -13.10
CA LEU A 53 -7.34 6.60 -14.13
C LEU A 53 -6.80 7.23 -15.42
N ASN A 54 -5.82 8.14 -15.30
CA ASN A 54 -5.24 8.86 -16.44
C ASN A 54 -4.11 8.09 -17.15
N LYS A 55 -3.80 6.86 -16.73
CA LYS A 55 -2.65 6.09 -17.24
C LYS A 55 -2.98 5.16 -18.42
N ASN A 56 -4.03 5.46 -19.17
CA ASN A 56 -4.48 4.69 -20.34
C ASN A 56 -3.80 5.14 -21.63
#